data_AF-A0A9W4R3E0-F1
#
_entry.id   AF-A0A9W4R3E0-F1
#
_cell.length_a   1.000
_cell.length_b   1.000
_cell.length_c   1.000
_cell.angle_alpha   90.00
_cell.angle_beta   90.00
_cell.angle_gamma   90.00
#
_symmetry.space_group_name_H-M   'P 1'
#
loop_
_entity.id
_entity.type
_entity.pdbx_description
1 polymer ?
#
loop_
_entity_poly.entity_id
_entity_poly.type
_entity_poly.pdbx_seq_one_letter_code
_entity_poly.pdbx_strand_id
1 'polypeptide(L)'
;MKLMNLLENFVSAMKWLGVLAASFNYQDDRWVAMCLSVAVLGLVIDKLLRVLANSKINALNNARSREWSYLNVIRLKNEKGEVVDPALLNQSKSATKEADELYKEIYGFYRPDTAIKKHQNC
;
A
#
# COMPACT_ATOMS: atom_id res chain seq x y z
N MET A 1 -0.29 -5.10 8.13
CA MET A 1 -1.62 -4.45 8.11
C MET A 1 -2.26 -4.21 9.49
N LYS A 2 -2.36 -5.20 10.41
CA LYS A 2 -2.97 -5.00 11.74
C LYS A 2 -2.41 -3.80 12.53
N LEU A 3 -1.08 -3.62 12.54
CA LEU A 3 -0.43 -2.50 13.22
C LEU A 3 -0.76 -1.14 12.59
N MET A 4 -0.81 -1.08 11.26
CA MET A 4 -1.08 0.17 10.52
C MET A 4 -2.53 0.62 10.73
N ASN A 5 -3.50 -0.32 10.68
CA ASN A 5 -4.89 -0.02 11.00
C ASN A 5 -5.08 0.42 12.45
N LEU A 6 -4.33 -0.17 13.39
CA LEU A 6 -4.38 0.19 14.80
C LEU A 6 -3.84 1.62 15.01
N LEU A 7 -2.73 1.96 14.34
CA LEU A 7 -2.19 3.32 14.32
C LEU A 7 -3.15 4.33 13.69
N GLU A 8 -3.79 4.00 12.56
CA GLU A 8 -4.79 4.86 11.91
C GLU A 8 -5.99 5.13 12.83
N ASN A 9 -6.49 4.11 13.53
CA ASN A 9 -7.58 4.25 14.51
C ASN A 9 -7.17 5.12 15.70
N PHE A 10 -5.96 4.91 16.23
CA PHE A 10 -5.44 5.71 17.33
C PHE A 10 -5.28 7.18 16.94
N VAL A 11 -4.71 7.45 15.77
CA VAL A 11 -4.53 8.80 15.23
C VAL A 11 -5.89 9.45 14.92
N SER A 12 -6.86 8.68 14.43
CA SER A 12 -8.24 9.14 14.26
C SER A 12 -8.86 9.59 15.59
N ALA A 13 -8.68 8.79 16.65
CA ALA A 13 -9.13 9.13 17.99
C ALA A 13 -8.45 10.40 18.51
N MET A 14 -7.14 10.56 18.33
CA MET A 14 -6.42 11.80 18.72
C MET A 14 -7.01 13.06 18.07
N LYS A 15 -7.35 13.00 16.78
CA LYS A 15 -7.94 14.11 16.04
C LYS A 15 -9.32 14.48 16.59
N TRP A 16 -10.22 13.50 16.67
CA TRP A 16 -11.60 13.75 17.06
C TRP A 16 -11.75 14.05 18.54
N LEU A 17 -11.03 13.33 19.41
CA LEU A 17 -11.05 13.60 20.86
C LEU A 17 -10.37 14.92 21.19
N GLY A 18 -9.31 15.31 20.49
CA GLY A 18 -8.68 16.62 20.66
C GLY A 18 -9.63 17.77 20.31
N VAL A 19 -10.33 17.68 19.19
CA VAL A 19 -11.32 18.70 18.79
C VAL A 19 -12.51 18.73 19.76
N LEU A 20 -13.04 17.57 20.15
CA LEU A 20 -14.14 17.48 21.11
C LEU A 20 -13.74 18.03 22.48
N ALA A 21 -12.59 17.64 23.01
CA ALA A 21 -12.10 18.12 24.30
C ALA A 21 -11.87 19.64 24.31
N ALA A 22 -11.37 20.20 23.20
CA ALA A 22 -11.25 21.65 23.04
C ALA A 22 -12.63 22.33 23.06
N SER A 23 -13.64 21.74 22.43
CA SER A 23 -15.00 22.29 22.42
C SER A 23 -15.69 22.24 23.79
N PHE A 24 -15.43 21.21 24.60
CA PHE A 24 -15.98 21.10 25.96
C PHE A 24 -15.30 22.05 26.96
N ASN A 25 -13.99 22.30 26.80
CA ASN A 25 -13.20 23.14 27.69
C ASN A 25 -12.99 24.56 27.14
N TYR A 26 -13.92 25.06 26.31
CA TYR A 26 -13.81 26.34 25.60
C TYR A 26 -13.63 27.57 26.51
N GLN A 27 -13.86 27.41 27.81
CA GLN A 27 -13.74 28.48 28.81
C GLN A 27 -12.30 28.71 29.28
N ASP A 28 -11.37 27.77 29.04
CA ASP A 28 -9.96 27.91 29.39
C ASP A 28 -9.07 27.75 28.14
N ASP A 29 -8.51 28.89 27.71
CA ASP A 29 -7.65 28.98 26.53
C ASP A 29 -6.44 28.03 26.58
N ARG A 30 -5.93 27.70 27.78
CA ARG A 30 -4.79 26.77 27.92
C ARG A 30 -5.20 25.35 27.57
N TRP A 31 -6.36 24.91 28.04
CA TRP A 31 -6.90 23.59 27.71
C TRP A 31 -7.26 23.48 26.24
N VAL A 32 -7.87 24.53 25.68
CA VAL A 32 -8.17 24.61 24.23
C VAL A 32 -6.89 24.48 23.40
N ALA A 33 -5.84 25.24 23.73
CA ALA A 33 -4.57 25.21 23.02
C ALA A 33 -3.90 23.83 23.10
N MET A 34 -3.88 23.20 24.28
CA MET A 34 -3.35 21.84 24.43
C MET A 34 -4.14 20.83 23.60
N CYS A 35 -5.47 20.83 23.68
CA CYS A 35 -6.32 19.89 22.94
C CYS A 35 -6.21 20.05 21.42
N LEU A 36 -6.15 21.29 20.92
CA LEU A 36 -5.92 21.58 19.50
C LEU A 36 -4.53 21.14 19.04
N SER A 37 -3.49 21.32 19.87
CA SER A 37 -2.13 20.86 19.53
C SER A 37 -2.07 19.34 19.34
N VAL A 38 -2.79 18.57 20.18
CA VAL A 38 -2.92 17.11 20.03
C VAL A 38 -3.64 16.75 18.74
N ALA A 39 -4.71 17.47 18.39
CA ALA A 39 -5.43 17.25 17.14
C ALA A 39 -4.56 17.53 15.90
N VAL A 40 -3.77 18.61 15.92
CA VAL A 40 -2.83 18.97 14.85
C VAL A 40 -1.73 17.91 14.72
N LEU A 41 -1.16 17.45 15.83
CA LEU A 41 -0.19 16.34 15.81
C LEU A 41 -0.79 15.07 15.20
N GLY A 42 -2.05 14.76 15.55
CA GLY A 42 -2.79 13.67 14.92
C GLY A 42 -2.91 13.83 13.39
N LEU A 43 -3.20 15.03 12.90
CA LEU A 43 -3.27 15.31 11.45
C LEU A 43 -1.91 15.11 10.75
N VAL A 44 -0.81 15.55 11.38
CA VAL A 44 0.54 15.37 10.84
C VAL A 44 0.88 13.87 10.74
N ILE A 45 0.62 13.11 11.80
CA ILE A 45 0.87 11.66 11.82
C ILE A 45 0.01 10.93 10.78
N ASP A 46 -1.28 11.29 10.64
CA ASP A 46 -2.16 10.72 9.61
C ASP A 46 -1.60 10.95 8.20
N LYS A 47 -1.13 12.17 7.91
CA LYS A 47 -0.52 12.48 6.62
C LYS A 47 0.73 11.63 6.36
N LEU A 48 1.59 11.48 7.36
CA LEU A 48 2.80 10.66 7.25
C LEU A 48 2.47 9.17 7.01
N LEU A 49 1.50 8.63 7.74
CA LEU A 49 1.03 7.25 7.55
C LEU A 49 0.51 7.02 6.12
N ARG A 50 -0.28 7.96 5.58
CA ARG A 50 -0.75 7.87 4.18
C ARG A 50 0.39 7.93 3.17
N VAL A 51 1.40 8.76 3.39
CA VAL A 51 2.58 8.83 2.51
C VAL A 51 3.33 7.50 2.51
N LEU A 52 3.54 6.90 3.69
CA LEU A 52 4.18 5.59 3.81
C LEU A 52 3.35 4.48 3.15
N ALA A 53 2.04 4.45 3.38
CA ALA A 53 1.14 3.49 2.75
C ALA A 53 1.16 3.61 1.22
N ASN A 54 1.08 4.84 0.70
CA ASN A 54 1.16 5.11 -0.74
C ASN A 54 2.51 4.69 -1.32
N SER A 55 3.61 4.93 -0.61
CA SER A 55 4.95 4.49 -1.04
C SER A 55 5.02 2.97 -1.21
N LYS A 56 4.50 2.21 -0.22
CA LYS A 56 4.45 0.74 -0.31
C LYS A 56 3.55 0.26 -1.45
N ILE A 57 2.39 0.87 -1.63
CA ILE A 57 1.48 0.55 -2.75
C ILE A 57 2.14 0.85 -4.10
N ASN A 58 2.87 1.96 -4.22
CA ASN A 58 3.61 2.31 -5.43
C ASN A 58 4.73 1.32 -5.73
N ALA A 59 5.48 0.87 -4.70
CA ALA A 59 6.48 -0.17 -4.86
C ALA A 59 5.87 -1.48 -5.39
N LEU A 60 4.73 -1.90 -4.84
CA LEU A 60 3.98 -3.06 -5.32
C LEU A 60 3.50 -2.88 -6.77
N ASN A 61 2.96 -1.71 -7.12
CA ASN A 61 2.51 -1.42 -8.48
C ASN A 61 3.67 -1.45 -9.49
N ASN A 62 4.84 -0.95 -9.11
CA ASN A 62 6.05 -0.99 -9.93
C ASN A 62 6.56 -2.43 -10.12
N ALA A 63 6.53 -3.25 -9.07
CA ALA A 63 6.88 -4.68 -9.17
C ALA A 63 5.90 -5.43 -10.08
N ARG A 64 4.59 -5.19 -9.94
CA ARG A 64 3.56 -5.77 -10.82
C ARG A 64 3.68 -5.32 -12.27
N SER A 65 4.04 -4.06 -12.49
CA SER A 65 4.28 -3.54 -13.85
C SER A 65 5.46 -4.24 -14.52
N ARG A 66 6.56 -4.45 -13.79
CA ARG A 66 7.73 -5.22 -14.26
C ARG A 66 7.36 -6.68 -14.56
N GLU A 67 6.68 -7.34 -13.62
CA GLU A 67 6.17 -8.70 -13.82
C GLU A 67 5.33 -8.80 -15.11
N TRP A 68 4.37 -7.89 -15.28
CA TRP A 68 3.48 -7.89 -16.45
C TRP A 68 4.23 -7.63 -17.76
N SER A 69 5.23 -6.75 -17.74
CA SER A 69 6.09 -6.50 -18.90
C SER A 69 6.80 -7.78 -19.36
N TYR A 70 7.47 -8.51 -18.45
CA TYR A 70 8.16 -9.75 -18.80
C TYR A 70 7.19 -10.83 -19.29
N LEU A 71 6.05 -11.00 -18.62
CA LEU A 71 5.02 -11.95 -19.04
C LEU A 71 4.47 -11.62 -20.43
N ASN A 72 4.28 -10.33 -20.74
CA ASN A 72 3.80 -9.91 -22.05
C ASN A 72 4.83 -10.18 -23.16
N VAL A 73 6.13 -9.98 -22.89
CA VAL A 73 7.20 -10.34 -23.84
C VAL A 73 7.24 -11.85 -24.09
N ILE A 74 7.17 -12.67 -23.03
CA ILE A 74 7.11 -14.13 -23.15
C ILE A 74 5.90 -14.54 -24.00
N ARG A 75 4.73 -13.93 -23.74
CA ARG A 75 3.51 -14.20 -24.49
C ARG A 75 3.65 -13.86 -25.97
N LEU A 76 4.15 -12.67 -26.30
CA LEU A 76 4.34 -12.24 -27.69
C LEU A 76 5.31 -13.15 -28.45
N LYS A 77 6.39 -13.62 -27.79
CA LYS A 77 7.31 -14.61 -28.38
C LYS A 77 6.61 -15.94 -28.64
N ASN A 78 5.80 -16.40 -27.69
CA ASN A 78 5.06 -17.65 -27.83
C ASN A 78 3.99 -17.59 -28.94
N GLU A 79 3.26 -16.46 -29.06
CA GLU A 79 2.27 -16.23 -30.14
C GLU A 79 2.93 -16.22 -31.53
N LYS A 80 4.19 -15.78 -31.63
CA LYS A 80 4.98 -15.80 -32.87
C LYS A 80 5.66 -17.15 -33.15
N GLY A 81 5.54 -18.12 -32.25
CA GLY A 81 6.24 -19.40 -32.34
C GLY A 81 7.76 -19.29 -32.11
N GLU A 82 8.23 -18.18 -31.53
CA GLU A 82 9.64 -17.97 -31.20
C GLU A 82 10.02 -18.72 -29.91
N VAL A 83 11.26 -19.24 -29.86
CA VAL A 83 11.77 -19.89 -28.65
C VAL A 83 11.94 -18.85 -27.55
N VAL A 84 11.31 -19.10 -26.40
CA VAL A 84 11.44 -18.25 -25.21
C VAL A 84 12.82 -18.51 -24.58
N ASP A 85 13.63 -17.47 -24.49
CA ASP A 85 14.93 -17.51 -23.85
C ASP A 85 14.79 -17.89 -22.35
N PRO A 86 15.52 -18.92 -21.86
CA PRO A 86 15.57 -19.28 -20.44
C PRO A 86 15.90 -18.10 -19.51
N ALA A 87 16.71 -17.14 -19.96
CA ALA A 87 17.05 -15.94 -19.18
C ALA A 87 15.81 -15.05 -18.93
N LEU A 88 14.96 -14.87 -19.94
CA LEU A 88 13.71 -14.10 -19.85
C LEU A 88 12.73 -14.78 -18.88
N LEU A 89 12.68 -16.10 -18.92
CA LEU A 89 11.82 -16.91 -18.05
C LEU A 89 12.27 -16.82 -16.59
N ASN A 90 13.57 -16.80 -16.33
CA ASN A 90 14.13 -16.59 -14.99
C ASN A 90 13.90 -15.16 -14.48
N GLN A 91 14.02 -14.14 -15.34
CA GLN A 91 13.69 -12.75 -14.98
C GLN A 91 12.21 -12.60 -14.62
N SER A 92 11.31 -13.23 -15.40
CA SER A 92 9.89 -13.26 -15.09
C SER A 92 9.59 -13.89 -13.74
N LYS A 93 10.19 -15.05 -13.44
CA LYS A 93 10.02 -15.73 -12.13
C LYS A 93 10.52 -14.86 -10.97
N SER A 94 11.66 -14.19 -11.14
CA SER A 94 12.20 -13.27 -10.14
C SER A 94 11.26 -12.08 -9.89
N ALA A 95 10.73 -11.49 -10.97
CA ALA A 95 9.78 -10.37 -10.88
C ALA A 95 8.46 -10.78 -10.20
N THR A 96 7.93 -11.97 -10.48
CA THR A 96 6.75 -12.52 -9.78
C THR A 96 7.03 -12.68 -8.30
N LYS A 97 8.18 -13.24 -7.92
CA LYS A 97 8.57 -13.41 -6.51
C LYS A 97 8.65 -12.07 -5.78
N GLU A 98 9.25 -11.05 -6.40
CA GLU A 98 9.32 -9.69 -5.83
C GLU A 98 7.93 -9.09 -5.60
N ALA A 99 7.02 -9.25 -6.57
CA ALA A 99 5.64 -8.77 -6.43
C ALA A 99 4.87 -9.51 -5.33
N ASP A 100 5.09 -10.82 -5.18
CA ASP A 100 4.46 -11.64 -4.15
C ASP A 100 4.99 -11.35 -2.74
N GLU A 101 6.30 -11.11 -2.60
CA GLU A 101 6.93 -10.68 -1.35
C GLU A 101 6.35 -9.33 -0.88
N LEU A 102 6.31 -8.34 -1.77
CA LEU A 102 5.72 -7.03 -1.48
C LEU A 102 4.22 -7.13 -1.16
N TYR A 103 3.49 -7.99 -1.88
CA TYR A 103 2.08 -8.22 -1.59
C TYR A 103 1.88 -8.81 -0.20
N LYS A 104 2.66 -9.85 0.16
CA LYS A 104 2.61 -10.47 1.48
C LYS A 104 3.00 -9.49 2.58
N GLU A 105 3.98 -8.62 2.35
CA GLU A 105 4.38 -7.60 3.32
C GLU A 105 3.23 -6.60 3.59
N ILE A 106 2.55 -6.14 2.54
CA ILE A 106 1.46 -5.18 2.66
C ILE A 106 0.24 -5.83 3.32
N TYR A 107 -0.25 -6.92 2.74
CA TYR A 107 -1.55 -7.52 3.04
C TYR A 107 -1.49 -8.60 4.13
N GLY A 108 -0.32 -9.20 4.40
CA GLY A 108 -0.14 -10.24 5.41
C GLY A 108 -0.57 -11.63 4.98
N PHE A 109 -0.99 -11.81 3.72
CA PHE A 109 -1.34 -13.09 3.12
C PHE A 109 -0.78 -13.19 1.70
N TYR A 110 -0.71 -14.41 1.18
CA TYR A 110 -0.21 -14.67 -0.17
C TYR A 110 -1.14 -14.09 -1.23
N ARG A 111 -0.57 -13.61 -2.34
CA ARG A 111 -1.33 -13.08 -3.46
C ARG A 111 -2.28 -14.17 -3.99
N PRO A 112 -3.60 -13.91 -4.07
CA PRO A 112 -4.53 -14.89 -4.61
C PRO A 112 -4.32 -15.02 -6.12
N ASP A 113 -4.55 -16.22 -6.66
CA ASP A 113 -4.42 -16.51 -8.10
C ASP A 113 -5.33 -15.63 -8.97
N THR A 114 -6.42 -15.10 -8.40
CA THR A 114 -7.34 -14.16 -9.07
C THR A 114 -6.78 -12.75 -9.22
N ALA A 115 -5.79 -12.36 -8.40
CA ALA A 115 -5.09 -11.08 -8.52
C ALA A 115 -3.93 -11.14 -9.54
N ILE A 116 -3.60 -12.33 -10.02
CA ILE A 116 -2.89 -12.50 -11.29
C ILE A 116 -3.94 -12.20 -12.35
N LYS A 117 -3.72 -11.17 -13.19
CA LYS A 117 -4.61 -10.91 -14.34
C LYS A 117 -4.56 -12.13 -15.25
N LYS A 118 -5.40 -13.13 -14.98
CA LYS A 118 -5.79 -14.12 -15.98
C LYS A 118 -6.60 -13.34 -17.00
N HIS A 119 -6.15 -13.38 -18.25
CA HIS A 119 -6.95 -12.85 -19.34
C HIS A 119 -8.30 -13.56 -19.26
N GLN A 120 -9.38 -12.80 -19.07
CA GLN A 120 -10.69 -13.26 -19.48
C GLN A 120 -10.62 -13.37 -20.99
N ASN A 121 -10.82 -14.60 -21.49
CA ASN A 121 -10.97 -14.88 -22.90
C ASN A 121 -12.07 -13.98 -23.46
N CYS A 122 -11.73 -13.20 -24.48
CA CYS A 122 -12.57 -12.85 -25.64
C CYS A 122 -11.62 -12.23 -26.68
#